data_AF-A0A1G8M8H8-F1
#
_entry.id   AF-A0A1G8M8H8-F1
#
_cell.length_a   1.000
_cell.length_b   1.000
_cell.length_c   1.000
_cell.angle_alpha   90.00
_cell.angle_beta   90.00
_cell.angle_gamma   90.00
#
_symmetry.space_group_name_H-M   'P 1'
#
loop_
_entity.id
_entity.type
_entity.pdbx_description
1 polymer ?
#
loop_
_entity_poly.entity_id
_entity_poly.type
_entity_poly.pdbx_seq_one_letter_code
_entity_poly.pdbx_strand_id
1 'polypeptide(L)'
;MREKLLTNLNNALNQYNELQQYSNVLPENLMNGAKSAMEESIPNAGNEILSLLNSVSGKQVFENQNSVTDLITLLTNRADEINTAFGLVPVNENIMGFDGGKTYTAKDILDYQSFWFNAHCDTINTTLTAGRITAEHYKK
;
A
#
# COMPACT_ATOMS: atom_id res chain seq x y z
N MET A 1 1.24 12.19 5.17
CA MET A 1 1.45 10.81 4.70
C MET A 1 0.14 10.07 4.47
N ARG A 2 -0.82 10.10 5.43
CA ARG A 2 -2.18 9.53 5.28
C ARG A 2 -2.82 9.78 3.90
N GLU A 3 -2.90 11.03 3.47
CA GLU A 3 -3.49 11.41 2.17
C GLU A 3 -2.82 10.72 0.97
N LYS A 4 -1.50 10.56 1.01
CA LYS A 4 -0.74 9.90 -0.04
C LYS A 4 -1.09 8.42 -0.10
N LEU A 5 -1.13 7.74 1.04
CA LEU A 5 -1.55 6.33 1.12
C LEU A 5 -2.98 6.16 0.64
N LEU A 6 -3.90 7.03 1.07
CA LEU A 6 -5.30 7.01 0.66
C LEU A 6 -5.45 7.24 -0.86
N THR A 7 -4.71 8.19 -1.42
CA THR A 7 -4.69 8.44 -2.87
C THR A 7 -4.22 7.21 -3.62
N ASN A 8 -3.13 6.58 -3.17
CA ASN A 8 -2.57 5.40 -3.82
C ASN A 8 -3.51 4.19 -3.75
N LEU A 9 -4.18 3.96 -2.62
CA LEU A 9 -5.18 2.89 -2.49
C LEU A 9 -6.37 3.10 -3.41
N ASN A 10 -6.93 4.31 -3.46
CA ASN A 10 -8.05 4.61 -4.34
C ASN A 10 -7.65 4.46 -5.81
N ASN A 11 -6.46 4.91 -6.18
CA ASN A 11 -5.94 4.73 -7.53
C ASN A 11 -5.75 3.24 -7.86
N ALA A 12 -5.11 2.47 -6.99
CA ALA A 12 -4.92 1.03 -7.15
C ALA A 12 -6.25 0.29 -7.33
N LEU A 13 -7.24 0.58 -6.47
CA LEU A 13 -8.57 -0.02 -6.55
C LEU A 13 -9.27 0.31 -7.88
N ASN A 14 -9.25 1.58 -8.29
CA ASN A 14 -9.86 2.01 -9.55
C ASN A 14 -9.16 1.38 -10.76
N GLN A 15 -7.83 1.34 -10.76
CA GLN A 15 -7.03 0.74 -11.82
C GLN A 15 -7.23 -0.77 -11.90
N TYR A 16 -7.36 -1.46 -10.76
CA TYR A 16 -7.63 -2.89 -10.74
C TYR A 16 -9.03 -3.23 -11.28
N ASN A 17 -10.03 -2.39 -11.00
CA ASN A 17 -11.37 -2.53 -11.57
C ASN A 17 -11.35 -2.32 -13.09
N GLU A 18 -10.59 -1.33 -13.58
CA GLU A 18 -10.40 -1.13 -15.02
C GLU A 18 -9.66 -2.29 -15.68
N LEU A 19 -8.64 -2.83 -15.00
CA LEU A 19 -7.81 -3.93 -15.49
C LEU A 19 -8.62 -5.18 -15.90
N GLN A 20 -9.76 -5.43 -15.25
CA GLN A 20 -10.64 -6.57 -15.56
C GLN A 20 -11.10 -6.58 -17.02
N GLN A 21 -11.18 -5.42 -17.67
CA GLN A 21 -11.56 -5.27 -19.09
C GLN A 21 -10.53 -5.85 -20.05
N TYR A 22 -9.29 -6.08 -19.60
CA TYR A 22 -8.18 -6.58 -20.41
C TYR A 22 -7.84 -8.05 -20.14
N SER A 23 -8.66 -8.74 -19.34
CA SER A 23 -8.45 -10.15 -18.96
C SER A 23 -8.37 -11.12 -20.14
N ASN A 24 -8.95 -10.77 -21.29
CA ASN A 24 -8.93 -11.58 -22.51
C ASN A 24 -7.70 -11.32 -23.42
N VAL A 25 -6.94 -10.25 -23.17
CA VAL A 25 -5.77 -9.89 -23.98
C VAL A 25 -4.47 -9.99 -23.18
N LEU A 26 -4.54 -9.93 -21.85
CA LEU A 26 -3.38 -10.06 -20.99
C LEU A 26 -3.08 -11.52 -20.66
N PRO A 27 -1.79 -11.90 -20.61
CA PRO A 27 -1.35 -13.16 -20.03
C PRO A 27 -1.86 -13.35 -18.59
N GLU A 28 -2.26 -14.58 -18.26
CA GLU A 28 -2.83 -14.94 -16.96
C GLU A 28 -1.88 -14.62 -15.79
N ASN A 29 -0.57 -14.80 -15.98
CA ASN A 29 0.42 -14.49 -14.94
C ASN A 29 0.45 -13.00 -14.57
N LEU A 30 0.19 -12.09 -15.52
CA LEU A 30 0.09 -10.66 -15.23
C LEU A 30 -1.19 -10.34 -14.46
N MET A 31 -2.31 -10.95 -14.85
CA MET A 31 -3.58 -10.82 -14.12
C MET A 31 -3.47 -11.36 -12.69
N ASN A 32 -2.83 -12.51 -12.51
CA ASN A 32 -2.58 -13.13 -11.20
C ASN A 32 -1.64 -12.27 -10.34
N GLY A 33 -0.63 -11.62 -10.93
CA GLY A 33 0.23 -10.67 -10.23
C GLY A 33 -0.54 -9.46 -9.69
N ALA A 34 -1.40 -8.85 -10.51
CA ALA A 34 -2.25 -7.74 -10.07
C ALA A 34 -3.27 -8.17 -9.00
N LYS A 35 -3.81 -9.39 -9.10
CA LYS A 35 -4.71 -9.97 -8.10
C LYS A 35 -4.01 -10.16 -6.75
N SER A 36 -2.85 -10.83 -6.72
CA SER A 36 -2.07 -11.01 -5.48
C SER A 36 -1.61 -9.67 -4.89
N ALA A 37 -1.32 -8.67 -5.72
CA ALA A 37 -1.04 -7.32 -5.22
C ALA A 37 -2.23 -6.73 -4.44
N MET A 38 -3.45 -6.85 -4.98
CA MET A 38 -4.68 -6.33 -4.34
C MET A 38 -5.13 -7.13 -3.12
N GLU A 39 -5.03 -8.45 -3.18
CA GLU A 39 -5.59 -9.34 -2.14
C GLU A 39 -4.62 -9.57 -0.98
N GLU A 40 -3.31 -9.45 -1.21
CA GLU A 40 -2.30 -9.83 -0.22
C GLU A 40 -1.27 -8.72 -0.01
N SER A 41 -0.58 -8.28 -1.06
CA SER A 41 0.62 -7.45 -0.91
C SER A 41 0.30 -6.05 -0.37
N ILE A 42 -0.71 -5.37 -0.93
CA ILE A 42 -1.13 -4.04 -0.45
C ILE A 42 -1.70 -4.11 0.96
N PRO A 43 -2.63 -5.03 1.30
CA PRO A 43 -3.08 -5.21 2.68
C PRO A 43 -1.94 -5.44 3.67
N ASN A 44 -1.01 -6.34 3.35
CA ASN A 44 0.14 -6.64 4.22
C ASN A 44 1.03 -5.43 4.44
N ALA A 45 1.42 -4.72 3.36
CA ALA A 45 2.23 -3.50 3.48
C ALA A 45 1.49 -2.39 4.25
N GLY A 46 0.17 -2.26 4.08
CA GLY A 46 -0.65 -1.35 4.87
C GLY A 46 -0.64 -1.71 6.36
N ASN A 47 -0.76 -2.99 6.69
CA ASN A 47 -0.72 -3.49 8.06
C ASN A 47 0.64 -3.29 8.72
N GLU A 48 1.74 -3.41 7.98
CA GLU A 48 3.07 -3.10 8.49
C GLU A 48 3.20 -1.62 8.91
N ILE A 49 2.63 -0.70 8.12
CA ILE A 49 2.54 0.72 8.48
C ILE A 49 1.68 0.89 9.74
N LEU A 50 0.49 0.28 9.80
CA LEU A 50 -0.39 0.38 10.96
C LEU A 50 0.25 -0.20 12.23
N SER A 51 0.99 -1.29 12.11
CA SER A 51 1.76 -1.89 13.20
C SER A 51 2.82 -0.92 13.71
N LEU A 52 3.57 -0.29 12.81
CA LEU A 52 4.52 0.76 13.20
C LEU A 52 3.79 1.89 13.93
N LEU A 53 2.67 2.39 13.39
CA LEU A 53 1.86 3.45 14.00
C LEU A 53 1.34 3.09 15.40
N ASN A 54 0.97 1.83 15.64
CA ASN A 54 0.63 1.35 16.99
C ASN A 54 1.85 1.39 17.92
N SER A 55 3.00 0.91 17.43
CA SER A 55 4.24 0.90 18.21
C SER A 55 4.68 2.31 18.60
N VAL A 56 4.71 3.28 17.68
CA VAL A 56 5.07 4.68 18.00
C VAL A 56 4.07 5.31 18.97
N SER A 57 2.80 4.93 18.89
CA SER A 57 1.74 5.44 19.77
C SER A 57 1.73 4.78 21.16
N GLY A 58 2.46 3.68 21.35
CA GLY A 58 2.46 2.89 22.60
C GLY A 58 1.10 2.26 22.93
N LYS A 59 0.19 2.17 21.95
CA LYS A 59 -1.18 1.68 22.10
C LYS A 59 -1.54 0.86 20.88
N GLN A 60 -2.28 -0.23 21.08
CA GLN A 60 -2.85 -1.00 19.98
C GLN A 60 -4.16 -0.33 19.53
N VAL A 61 -4.01 0.68 18.67
CA VAL A 61 -5.11 1.54 18.21
C VAL A 61 -5.71 1.00 16.91
N PHE A 62 -4.87 0.50 16.01
CA PHE A 62 -5.24 0.08 14.66
C PHE A 62 -5.14 -1.44 14.53
N GLU A 63 -6.22 -2.08 14.08
CA GLU A 63 -6.22 -3.52 13.81
C GLU A 63 -5.72 -3.83 12.40
N ASN A 64 -5.33 -5.08 12.16
CA ASN A 64 -4.97 -5.53 10.82
C ASN A 64 -6.20 -5.53 9.92
N GLN A 65 -6.03 -5.02 8.71
CA GLN A 65 -7.04 -4.95 7.67
C GLN A 65 -6.82 -6.06 6.65
N ASN A 66 -7.90 -6.69 6.19
CA ASN A 66 -7.83 -7.86 5.30
C ASN A 66 -7.98 -7.49 3.82
N SER A 67 -8.30 -6.22 3.52
CA SER A 67 -8.50 -5.76 2.15
C SER A 67 -8.10 -4.30 1.95
N VAL A 68 -7.91 -3.93 0.68
CA VAL A 68 -7.69 -2.54 0.26
C VAL A 68 -8.86 -1.64 0.68
N THR A 69 -10.10 -2.13 0.57
CA THR A 69 -11.30 -1.38 0.98
C THR A 69 -11.33 -1.12 2.48
N ASP A 70 -10.93 -2.12 3.28
CA ASP A 70 -10.85 -1.96 4.74
C ASP A 70 -9.78 -0.94 5.12
N LEU A 71 -8.60 -0.98 4.47
CA LEU A 71 -7.56 0.03 4.64
C LEU A 71 -8.05 1.44 4.27
N ILE A 72 -8.73 1.61 3.14
CA ILE A 72 -9.33 2.90 2.74
C ILE A 72 -10.31 3.38 3.81
N THR A 73 -11.17 2.49 4.29
CA THR A 73 -12.20 2.79 5.29
C THR A 73 -11.56 3.22 6.61
N LEU A 74 -10.55 2.49 7.09
CA LEU A 74 -9.79 2.84 8.29
C LEU A 74 -9.10 4.20 8.14
N LEU A 75 -8.36 4.40 7.04
CA LEU A 75 -7.63 5.63 6.77
C LEU A 75 -8.56 6.85 6.65
N THR A 76 -9.81 6.64 6.22
CA THR A 76 -10.82 7.69 6.09
C THR A 76 -11.50 7.98 7.43
N ASN A 77 -12.01 6.95 8.10
CA ASN A 77 -12.88 7.11 9.27
C ASN A 77 -12.10 7.47 10.54
N ARG A 78 -10.82 7.11 10.63
CA ARG A 78 -9.96 7.39 11.79
C ARG A 78 -8.84 8.37 11.46
N ALA A 79 -9.14 9.34 10.60
CA ALA A 79 -8.17 10.29 10.06
C ALA A 79 -7.37 11.01 11.15
N ASP A 80 -8.02 11.52 12.20
CA ASP A 80 -7.37 12.28 13.26
C ASP A 80 -6.39 11.43 14.09
N GLU A 81 -6.81 10.20 14.43
CA GLU A 81 -5.97 9.26 15.18
C GLU A 81 -4.74 8.84 14.37
N ILE A 82 -4.94 8.56 13.09
CA ILE A 82 -3.85 8.18 12.17
C ILE A 82 -2.90 9.35 11.94
N ASN A 83 -3.43 10.57 11.71
CA ASN A 83 -2.61 11.76 11.55
C ASN A 83 -1.79 12.06 12.81
N THR A 84 -2.39 11.87 13.98
CA THR A 84 -1.70 12.01 15.27
C THR A 84 -0.56 10.99 15.37
N ALA A 85 -0.83 9.70 15.09
CA ALA A 85 0.20 8.66 15.12
C ALA A 85 1.33 8.94 14.13
N PHE A 86 1.03 9.38 12.90
CA PHE A 86 2.04 9.83 11.95
C PHE A 86 2.88 11.00 12.47
N GLY A 87 2.27 11.94 13.20
CA GLY A 87 2.96 13.07 13.81
C GLY A 87 3.95 12.67 14.91
N LEU A 88 3.76 11.51 15.54
CA LEU A 88 4.67 10.99 16.57
C LEU A 88 5.91 10.31 15.99
N VAL A 89 5.86 9.83 14.74
CA VAL A 89 6.96 9.05 14.13
C VAL A 89 8.30 9.81 14.08
N PRO A 90 8.38 11.09 13.67
CA PRO A 90 9.65 11.79 13.55
C PRO A 90 10.35 12.08 14.88
N VAL A 91 9.62 12.04 15.99
CA VAL A 91 10.12 12.38 17.34
C VAL A 91 10.24 11.16 18.25
N ASN A 92 9.99 9.96 17.73
CA ASN A 92 10.05 8.74 18.52
C ASN A 92 11.46 8.16 18.52
N GLU A 93 12.14 8.30 19.65
CA GLU A 93 13.49 7.79 19.89
C GLU A 93 13.49 6.34 20.40
N ASN A 94 12.33 5.79 20.76
CA ASN A 94 12.20 4.48 21.40
C ASN A 94 12.18 3.32 20.41
N ILE A 95 11.87 3.58 19.13
CA ILE A 95 11.84 2.57 18.08
C ILE A 95 13.08 2.69 17.22
N MET A 96 13.92 1.66 17.29
CA MET A 96 15.08 1.48 16.43
C MET A 96 15.04 0.08 15.80
N GLY A 97 15.15 0.04 14.48
CA GLY A 97 15.34 -1.19 13.71
C GLY A 97 16.82 -1.47 13.49
N PHE A 98 17.19 -2.74 13.31
CA PHE A 98 18.56 -3.16 13.03
C PHE A 98 18.59 -4.03 11.76
N ASP A 99 19.45 -3.68 10.80
CA ASP A 99 19.80 -4.54 9.68
C ASP A 99 21.29 -4.40 9.36
N GLY A 100 22.02 -5.53 9.36
CA GLY A 100 23.44 -5.57 9.00
C GLY A 100 24.35 -4.60 9.78
N GLY A 101 24.01 -4.27 11.03
CA GLY A 101 24.77 -3.33 11.86
C GLY A 101 24.42 -1.85 11.66
N LYS A 102 23.44 -1.53 10.81
CA LYS A 102 22.85 -0.18 10.71
C LYS A 102 21.62 -0.06 11.61
N THR A 103 21.51 1.08 12.26
CA THR A 103 20.35 1.47 13.06
C THR A 103 19.43 2.35 12.23
N TYR A 104 18.14 2.04 12.23
CA TYR A 104 17.10 2.79 11.52
C TYR A 104 16.13 3.40 12.52
N THR A 105 15.81 4.69 12.35
CA THR A 105 14.80 5.36 13.17
C THR A 105 13.39 4.92 12.77
N ALA A 106 12.39 5.16 13.62
CA ALA A 106 10.98 4.97 13.26
C ALA A 106 10.61 5.66 11.94
N LYS A 107 11.19 6.82 11.67
CA LYS A 107 11.01 7.55 10.42
C LYS A 107 11.58 6.81 9.22
N ASP A 108 12.80 6.27 9.34
CA ASP A 108 13.43 5.52 8.24
C ASP A 108 12.64 4.24 7.93
N ILE A 109 12.16 3.55 8.96
CA ILE A 109 11.28 2.37 8.82
C ILE A 109 9.99 2.76 8.10
N LEU A 110 9.35 3.87 8.49
CA LEU A 110 8.13 4.34 7.87
C LEU A 110 8.33 4.71 6.39
N ASP A 111 9.42 5.40 6.07
CA ASP A 111 9.73 5.80 4.70
C ASP A 111 9.96 4.56 3.82
N TYR A 112 10.66 3.55 4.34
CA TYR A 112 10.86 2.27 3.66
C TYR A 112 9.54 1.52 3.44
N GLN A 113 8.72 1.38 4.48
CA GLN A 113 7.40 0.74 4.36
C GLN A 113 6.49 1.49 3.38
N SER A 114 6.53 2.82 3.39
CA SER A 114 5.78 3.66 2.45
C SER A 114 6.26 3.47 1.01
N PHE A 115 7.57 3.30 0.79
CA PHE A 115 8.11 2.98 -0.52
C PHE A 115 7.59 1.62 -1.02
N TRP A 116 7.68 0.58 -0.20
CA TRP A 116 7.19 -0.76 -0.53
C TRP A 116 5.69 -0.80 -0.82
N PHE A 117 4.91 -0.12 0.02
CA PHE A 117 3.47 0.05 -0.18
C PHE A 117 3.16 0.64 -1.57
N ASN A 118 3.85 1.72 -1.94
CA ASN A 118 3.65 2.37 -3.23
C ASN A 118 4.05 1.45 -4.39
N ALA A 119 5.14 0.68 -4.26
CA ALA A 119 5.57 -0.26 -5.30
C ALA A 119 4.50 -1.34 -5.57
N HIS A 120 3.80 -1.81 -4.54
CA HIS A 120 2.69 -2.73 -4.72
C HIS A 120 1.50 -2.08 -5.43
N CYS A 121 1.16 -0.82 -5.12
CA CYS A 121 0.16 -0.06 -5.89
C CYS A 121 0.58 0.11 -7.37
N ASP A 122 1.85 0.43 -7.62
CA ASP A 122 2.39 0.66 -8.97
C ASP A 122 2.40 -0.60 -9.84
N THR A 123 2.40 -1.80 -9.21
CA THR A 123 2.27 -3.08 -9.92
C THR A 123 0.94 -3.15 -10.69
N ILE A 124 -0.15 -2.64 -10.11
CA ILE A 124 -1.47 -2.62 -10.76
C ILE A 124 -1.47 -1.65 -11.93
N ASN A 125 -0.91 -0.44 -11.73
CA ASN A 125 -0.79 0.56 -12.79
C ASN A 125 0.02 0.05 -13.99
N THR A 126 1.15 -0.61 -13.71
CA THR A 126 2.01 -1.21 -14.74
C THR A 126 1.26 -2.29 -15.52
N THR A 127 0.52 -3.15 -14.82
CA THR A 127 -0.29 -4.20 -15.45
C THR A 127 -1.40 -3.61 -16.32
N LEU A 128 -2.07 -2.56 -15.85
CA LEU A 128 -3.09 -1.85 -16.62
C LEU A 128 -2.50 -1.20 -17.89
N THR A 129 -1.32 -0.60 -17.80
CA THR A 129 -0.62 -0.02 -18.95
C THR A 129 -0.27 -1.11 -19.98
N ALA A 130 0.22 -2.26 -19.54
CA ALA A 130 0.44 -3.41 -20.41
C ALA A 130 -0.87 -3.85 -21.10
N GLY A 131 -1.99 -3.87 -20.37
CA GLY A 131 -3.31 -4.19 -20.92
C GLY A 131 -3.75 -3.24 -22.02
N ARG A 132 -3.61 -1.93 -21.79
CA ARG A 132 -3.92 -0.88 -22.78
C ARG A 132 -3.08 -1.02 -24.05
N ILE A 133 -1.76 -1.16 -23.92
CA ILE A 133 -0.83 -1.33 -25.06
C ILE A 133 -1.17 -2.60 -25.85
N THR A 134 -1.43 -3.70 -25.15
CA THR A 134 -1.74 -4.99 -25.78
C THR A 134 -3.07 -4.91 -26.56
N ALA A 135 -4.10 -4.31 -25.97
CA ALA A 135 -5.39 -4.11 -26.64
C ALA A 135 -5.27 -3.23 -27.89
N GLU A 136 -4.44 -2.18 -27.86
CA GLU A 136 -4.17 -1.35 -29.03
C GLU A 136 -3.47 -2.12 -30.17
N HIS A 137 -2.59 -3.06 -29.82
CA HIS A 137 -1.92 -3.91 -30.81
C HIS A 137 -2.89 -4.83 -31.55
N TYR A 138 -3.85 -5.43 -30.84
CA TYR A 138 -4.87 -6.32 -31.42
C TYR A 138 -6.01 -5.61 -32.17
N LYS A 139 -6.07 -4.27 -32.14
CA LYS A 139 -7.03 -3.47 -32.92
C LYS A 139 -6.54 -3.15 -34.35
N LYS A 140 -5.28 -3.46 -34.69
CA LYS A 140 -4.68 -3.25 -36.02
C LYS A 140 -4.70 -4.54 -36.83
#